data_AF-A0A522AFQ8-F1
#
_entry.id   AF-A0A522AFQ8-F1
#
_cell.length_a   1.000
_cell.length_b   1.000
_cell.length_c   1.000
_cell.angle_alpha   90.00
_cell.angle_beta   90.00
_cell.angle_gamma   90.00
#
_symmetry.space_group_name_H-M   'P 1'
#
loop_
_entity.id
_entity.type
_entity.pdbx_description
1 polymer ?
#
loop_
_entity_poly.entity_id
_entity_poly.type
_entity_poly.pdbx_seq_one_letter_code
_entity_poly.pdbx_strand_id
1 'polypeptide(L)'
;MTRANKLIALVGACTVVIFGVMAFVPSLPQDQAYHSFADQRSWFGIPNAANVITNLGFALVGISGLWSLYFTNAGRSFRTRTWALPYAVFFLGVGLVAPGSATYHWSPDNNSLLWDRLPMSVAFMALLDAFVA
;
A
#
# COMPACT_ATOMS: atom_id res chain seq x y z
N MET A 1 -11.88 -13.16 -30.23
CA MET A 1 -11.38 -12.43 -29.05
C MET A 1 -10.04 -11.77 -29.38
N THR A 2 -9.85 -10.50 -29.02
CA THR A 2 -8.56 -9.80 -29.19
C THR A 2 -7.49 -10.39 -28.24
N ARG A 3 -6.20 -10.13 -28.50
CA ARG A 3 -5.10 -10.53 -27.60
C ARG A 3 -5.32 -9.97 -26.18
N ALA A 4 -5.79 -8.73 -26.08
CA ALA A 4 -6.14 -8.09 -24.81
C ALA A 4 -7.23 -8.86 -24.06
N ASN A 5 -8.31 -9.27 -24.73
CA ASN A 5 -9.40 -10.02 -24.09
C ASN A 5 -8.93 -11.40 -23.59
N LYS A 6 -8.00 -12.04 -24.30
CA LYS A 6 -7.39 -13.31 -23.84
C LYS A 6 -6.53 -13.11 -22.59
N LEU A 7 -5.75 -12.02 -22.52
CA LEU A 7 -4.94 -11.68 -21.35
C LEU A 7 -5.80 -11.34 -20.13
N ILE A 8 -6.85 -10.53 -20.31
CA ILE A 8 -7.78 -10.19 -19.23
C ILE A 8 -8.46 -11.45 -18.70
N ALA A 9 -8.94 -12.34 -19.59
CA ALA A 9 -9.54 -13.60 -19.19
C ALA A 9 -8.56 -14.51 -18.44
N LEU A 10 -7.30 -14.57 -18.88
CA LEU A 10 -6.26 -15.35 -18.22
C LEU A 10 -5.96 -14.81 -16.81
N VAL A 11 -5.72 -13.50 -16.67
CA VAL A 11 -5.46 -12.87 -15.36
C VAL A 11 -6.66 -13.08 -14.44
N GLY A 12 -7.89 -12.87 -14.93
CA GLY A 12 -9.11 -13.11 -14.17
C GLY A 12 -9.23 -14.56 -13.69
N ALA A 13 -8.97 -15.53 -14.57
CA ALA A 13 -8.99 -16.95 -14.22
C ALA A 13 -7.93 -17.29 -13.17
N CYS A 14 -6.69 -16.82 -13.33
CA CYS A 14 -5.62 -17.02 -12.35
C CYS A 14 -6.00 -16.44 -10.98
N THR A 15 -6.57 -15.23 -10.93
CA THR A 15 -7.02 -14.60 -9.69
C THR A 15 -8.09 -15.45 -9.00
N VAL A 16 -9.11 -15.90 -9.72
CA VAL A 16 -10.18 -16.77 -9.16
C VAL A 16 -9.60 -18.07 -8.61
N VAL A 17 -8.68 -18.70 -9.35
CA VAL A 17 -8.02 -19.94 -8.90
C VAL A 17 -7.20 -19.70 -7.63
N ILE A 18 -6.41 -18.62 -7.57
CA ILE A 18 -5.59 -18.29 -6.39
C ILE A 18 -6.49 -18.05 -5.16
N PHE A 19 -7.52 -17.21 -5.27
CA PHE A 19 -8.45 -16.98 -4.15
C PHE A 19 -9.21 -18.25 -3.75
N GLY A 20 -9.61 -19.06 -4.74
CA GLY A 20 -10.25 -20.35 -4.50
C GLY A 20 -9.35 -21.30 -3.72
N VAL A 21 -8.07 -21.43 -4.09
CA VAL A 21 -7.09 -22.25 -3.37
C VAL A 21 -6.85 -21.69 -1.96
N MET A 22 -6.66 -20.38 -1.82
CA MET A 22 -6.41 -19.73 -0.53
C MET A 22 -7.55 -19.90 0.47
N ALA A 23 -8.79 -20.11 0.01
CA ALA A 23 -9.92 -20.41 0.88
C ALA A 23 -9.82 -21.78 1.59
N PHE A 24 -9.02 -22.71 1.06
CA PHE A 24 -8.82 -24.05 1.63
C PHE A 24 -7.46 -24.24 2.30
N VAL A 25 -6.53 -23.31 2.11
CA VAL A 25 -5.22 -23.32 2.78
C VAL A 25 -5.38 -22.73 4.18
N PRO A 26 -4.94 -23.42 5.25
CA PRO A 26 -4.95 -22.86 6.60
C PRO A 26 -4.21 -21.52 6.63
N SER A 27 -4.73 -20.54 7.36
CA SER A 27 -4.06 -19.26 7.51
C SER A 27 -2.67 -19.49 8.09
N LEU A 28 -1.65 -18.90 7.46
CA LEU A 28 -0.30 -18.94 8.00
C LEU A 28 -0.27 -18.05 9.26
N PRO A 29 -0.01 -18.61 10.46
CA PRO A 29 -0.02 -17.82 11.67
C PRO A 29 1.12 -16.80 11.65
N GLN A 30 0.80 -15.56 11.98
CA GLN A 30 1.78 -14.50 12.16
C GLN A 30 2.43 -14.66 13.55
N ASP A 31 3.76 -14.73 13.58
CA ASP A 31 4.54 -14.77 14.82
C ASP A 31 4.23 -13.52 15.65
N GLN A 32 3.82 -13.73 16.89
CA GLN A 32 3.44 -12.68 17.83
C GLN A 32 4.65 -11.84 18.28
N ALA A 33 5.86 -12.40 18.24
CA ALA A 33 7.09 -11.65 18.50
C ALA A 33 7.30 -10.50 17.50
N TYR A 34 6.65 -10.54 16.34
CA TYR A 34 6.68 -9.44 15.36
C TYR A 34 6.15 -8.12 15.96
N HIS A 35 5.19 -8.17 16.88
CA HIS A 35 4.65 -6.96 17.49
C HIS A 35 5.63 -6.28 18.45
N SER A 36 6.67 -6.98 18.90
CA SER A 36 7.73 -6.43 19.74
C SER A 36 8.66 -5.45 19.01
N PHE A 37 8.59 -5.38 17.67
CA PHE A 37 9.31 -4.36 16.90
C PHE A 37 8.75 -2.94 17.05
N ALA A 38 7.53 -2.80 17.59
CA ALA A 38 6.97 -1.49 17.88
C ALA A 38 7.77 -0.78 19.00
N ASP A 39 7.94 0.53 18.86
CA ASP A 39 8.54 1.44 19.84
C ASP A 39 7.85 1.26 21.19
N GLN A 40 8.59 1.20 22.29
CA GLN A 40 8.00 0.95 23.61
C GLN A 40 7.71 2.23 24.39
N ARG A 41 8.00 3.40 23.80
CA ARG A 41 7.86 4.70 24.46
C ARG A 41 6.50 5.32 24.15
N SER A 42 5.92 5.96 25.15
CA SER A 42 4.73 6.79 24.99
C SER A 42 5.07 8.26 25.14
N TRP A 43 4.56 9.11 24.24
CA TRP A 43 4.68 10.57 24.33
C TRP A 43 3.31 11.20 24.23
N PHE A 44 3.00 12.15 25.12
CA PHE A 44 1.73 12.90 25.10
C PHE A 44 0.46 12.03 25.05
N GLY A 45 0.49 10.84 25.67
CA GLY A 45 -0.63 9.88 25.64
C GLY A 45 -0.74 9.02 24.38
N ILE A 46 0.19 9.16 23.43
CA ILE A 46 0.30 8.33 22.24
C ILE A 46 1.18 7.11 22.58
N PRO A 47 0.67 5.86 22.46
CA PRO A 47 1.49 4.66 22.59
C PRO A 47 2.40 4.48 21.37
N ASN A 48 3.55 3.83 21.56
CA ASN A 48 4.52 3.56 20.49
C ASN A 48 4.84 4.84 19.66
N ALA A 49 5.01 5.96 20.36
CA ALA A 49 4.80 7.30 19.82
C ALA A 49 5.70 7.63 18.63
N ALA A 50 6.95 7.17 18.66
CA ALA A 50 7.86 7.41 17.55
C ALA A 50 7.35 6.77 16.25
N ASN A 51 6.77 5.56 16.30
CA ASN A 51 6.19 4.93 15.12
C ASN A 51 4.92 5.64 14.66
N VAL A 52 4.02 6.00 15.58
CA VAL A 52 2.75 6.67 15.21
C VAL A 52 3.03 8.05 14.59
N ILE A 53 3.92 8.85 15.17
CA ILE A 53 4.18 10.22 14.70
C ILE A 53 4.93 10.23 13.37
N THR A 54 5.90 9.32 13.17
CA THR A 54 6.69 9.29 11.93
C THR A 54 5.85 8.95 10.70
N ASN A 55 4.66 8.36 10.88
CA ASN A 55 3.71 8.12 9.79
C ASN A 55 3.18 9.40 9.10
N LEU A 56 3.28 10.57 9.75
CA LEU A 56 2.99 11.85 9.11
C LEU A 56 3.88 12.09 7.88
N GLY A 57 5.11 11.57 7.87
CA GLY A 57 6.00 11.64 6.71
C GLY A 57 5.40 10.97 5.47
N PHE A 58 4.79 9.79 5.63
CA PHE A 58 4.11 9.10 4.53
C PHE A 58 2.89 9.89 4.03
N ALA A 59 2.09 10.46 4.93
CA ALA A 59 0.96 11.30 4.54
C ALA A 59 1.42 12.52 3.72
N LEU A 60 2.49 13.21 4.16
CA LEU A 60 3.05 14.35 3.46
C LEU A 60 3.55 13.97 2.06
N VAL A 61 4.27 12.85 1.92
CA VAL A 61 4.76 12.37 0.62
C VAL A 61 3.61 11.96 -0.29
N GLY A 62 2.63 11.21 0.21
CA GLY A 62 1.46 10.79 -0.56
C GLY A 62 0.65 11.98 -1.07
N ILE A 63 0.36 12.96 -0.19
CA ILE A 63 -0.39 14.17 -0.55
C ILE A 63 0.41 15.03 -1.54
N SER A 64 1.68 15.32 -1.26
CA SER A 64 2.51 16.15 -2.14
C SER A 64 2.73 15.51 -3.51
N GLY A 65 2.88 14.18 -3.59
CA GLY A 65 2.99 13.44 -4.83
C GLY A 65 1.71 13.50 -5.67
N LEU A 66 0.56 13.22 -5.06
CA LEU A 66 -0.74 13.37 -5.73
C LEU A 66 -0.98 14.81 -6.18
N TRP A 67 -0.62 15.79 -5.33
CA TRP A 67 -0.74 17.20 -5.66
C TRP A 67 0.12 17.58 -6.86
N SER A 68 1.39 17.18 -6.85
CA SER A 68 2.33 17.38 -7.96
C SER A 68 1.79 16.78 -9.24
N LEU A 69 1.28 15.54 -9.18
CA LEU A 69 0.78 14.81 -10.33
C LEU A 69 -0.45 15.47 -10.98
N TYR A 70 -1.39 15.98 -10.18
CA TYR A 70 -2.67 16.47 -10.70
C TYR A 70 -2.81 17.98 -10.80
N PHE A 71 -2.08 18.74 -9.97
CA PHE A 71 -2.26 20.20 -9.85
C PHE A 71 -1.02 21.00 -10.23
N THR A 72 0.08 20.35 -10.65
CA THR A 72 1.25 21.03 -11.20
C THR A 72 1.53 20.60 -12.63
N ASN A 73 2.55 21.19 -13.27
CA ASN A 73 2.98 20.79 -14.61
C ASN A 73 3.66 19.42 -14.65
N ALA A 74 3.98 18.78 -13.51
CA ALA A 74 4.62 17.47 -13.49
C ALA A 74 3.77 16.38 -14.19
N GLY A 75 2.44 16.42 -14.02
CA GLY A 75 1.53 15.51 -14.72
C GLY A 75 1.51 15.68 -16.25
N ARG A 76 1.93 16.84 -16.76
CA ARG A 76 2.00 17.12 -18.20
C ARG A 76 3.24 16.53 -18.86
N SER A 77 4.22 16.10 -18.08
CA SER A 77 5.41 15.39 -18.58
C SER A 77 5.08 13.99 -19.12
N PHE A 78 3.94 13.41 -18.72
CA PHE A 78 3.51 12.11 -19.23
C PHE A 78 2.89 12.24 -20.62
N ARG A 79 3.33 11.37 -21.54
CA ARG A 79 2.84 11.35 -22.93
C ARG A 79 1.35 11.05 -23.02
N THR A 80 0.83 10.15 -22.19
CA THR A 80 -0.61 9.94 -22.00
C THR A 80 -0.93 9.73 -20.52
N ARG A 81 -2.18 10.03 -20.13
CA ARG A 81 -2.64 9.93 -18.73
C ARG A 81 -2.52 8.51 -18.15
N THR A 82 -2.50 7.49 -19.00
CA THR A 82 -2.28 6.09 -18.60
C THR A 82 -0.91 5.84 -17.98
N TRP A 83 0.13 6.57 -18.39
CA TRP A 83 1.48 6.45 -17.84
C TRP A 83 1.61 7.11 -16.46
N ALA A 84 0.67 8.01 -16.13
CA ALA A 84 0.60 8.64 -14.82
C ALA A 84 -0.13 7.77 -13.78
N LEU A 85 -0.90 6.75 -14.22
CA LEU A 85 -1.70 5.91 -13.31
C LEU A 85 -0.87 5.17 -12.27
N PRO A 86 0.27 4.53 -12.61
CA PRO A 86 1.08 3.82 -11.63
C PRO A 86 1.61 4.76 -10.54
N TYR A 87 2.03 5.97 -10.91
CA TYR A 87 2.44 7.00 -9.95
C TYR A 87 1.28 7.47 -9.07
N ALA A 88 0.08 7.62 -9.62
CA ALA A 88 -1.10 7.98 -8.83
C ALA A 88 -1.43 6.91 -7.79
N VAL A 89 -1.42 5.64 -8.19
CA VAL A 89 -1.66 4.50 -7.28
C VAL A 89 -0.54 4.40 -6.24
N PHE A 90 0.71 4.64 -6.63
CA PHE A 90 1.85 4.70 -5.71
C PHE A 90 1.65 5.77 -4.63
N PHE A 91 1.43 7.03 -5.01
CA PHE A 91 1.29 8.12 -4.04
C PHE A 91 0.03 7.97 -3.18
N LEU A 92 -1.07 7.44 -3.74
CA LEU A 92 -2.24 7.07 -2.96
C LEU A 92 -1.90 5.98 -1.93
N GLY A 93 -1.19 4.92 -2.35
CA GLY A 93 -0.73 3.84 -1.48
C GLY A 93 0.16 4.37 -0.35
N VAL A 94 1.16 5.20 -0.68
CA VAL A 94 2.03 5.87 0.31
C VAL A 94 1.20 6.71 1.29
N GLY A 95 0.22 7.47 0.80
CA GLY A 95 -0.69 8.24 1.66
C GLY A 95 -1.52 7.35 2.61
N LEU A 96 -1.96 6.18 2.13
CA LEU A 96 -2.73 5.20 2.91
C LEU A 96 -1.86 4.39 3.90
N VAL A 97 -0.54 4.30 3.69
CA VAL A 97 0.39 3.73 4.69
C VAL A 97 0.27 4.51 6.00
N ALA A 98 0.13 5.84 5.95
CA ALA A 98 0.07 6.67 7.15
C ALA A 98 -1.04 6.24 8.15
N PRO A 99 -2.34 6.21 7.77
CA PRO A 99 -3.38 5.73 8.68
C PRO A 99 -3.25 4.24 9.00
N GLY A 100 -2.92 3.38 8.03
CA GLY A 100 -2.78 1.93 8.26
C GLY A 100 -1.70 1.59 9.29
N SER A 101 -0.53 2.19 9.12
CA SER A 101 0.62 2.00 10.00
C SER A 101 0.45 2.71 11.35
N ALA A 102 -0.18 3.89 11.38
CA ALA A 102 -0.52 4.55 12.64
C ALA A 102 -1.51 3.70 13.45
N THR A 103 -2.53 3.10 12.82
CA THR A 103 -3.46 2.19 13.51
C THR A 103 -2.74 0.95 14.03
N TYR A 104 -1.87 0.33 13.24
CA TYR A 104 -1.05 -0.80 13.69
C TYR A 104 -0.18 -0.43 14.90
N HIS A 105 0.57 0.67 14.82
CA HIS A 105 1.45 1.05 15.91
C HIS A 105 0.72 1.61 17.13
N TRP A 106 -0.52 2.09 16.99
CA TRP A 106 -1.33 2.47 18.14
C TRP A 106 -1.79 1.26 18.96
N SER A 107 -2.09 0.14 18.29
CA SER A 107 -2.51 -1.12 18.92
C SER A 107 -2.01 -2.31 18.08
N PRO A 108 -0.76 -2.78 18.31
CA PRO A 108 -0.16 -3.83 17.50
C PRO A 108 -0.89 -5.17 17.65
N ASP A 109 -1.49 -5.64 16.56
CA ASP A 109 -2.11 -6.96 16.45
C ASP A 109 -2.11 -7.44 14.99
N ASN A 110 -2.47 -8.70 14.75
CA ASN A 110 -2.46 -9.28 13.39
C ASN A 110 -3.45 -8.62 12.43
N ASN A 111 -4.59 -8.14 12.93
CA ASN A 111 -5.62 -7.49 12.13
C ASN A 111 -5.22 -6.05 11.78
N SER A 112 -4.67 -5.29 12.73
CA SER A 112 -4.13 -3.95 12.45
C SER A 112 -2.90 -4.02 11.54
N LEU A 113 -2.08 -5.08 11.65
CA LEU A 113 -0.93 -5.33 10.76
C LEU A 113 -1.33 -5.57 9.30
N LEU A 114 -2.51 -6.15 9.04
CA LEU A 114 -3.03 -6.29 7.68
C LEU A 114 -3.22 -4.93 7.01
N TRP A 115 -3.75 -3.96 7.75
CA TRP A 115 -3.99 -2.60 7.26
C TRP A 115 -2.70 -1.78 7.11
N ASP A 116 -1.63 -2.12 7.83
CA ASP A 116 -0.28 -1.56 7.61
C ASP A 116 0.35 -2.10 6.32
N ARG A 117 0.27 -3.41 6.09
CA ARG A 117 0.94 -4.07 4.94
C ARG A 117 0.20 -3.92 3.61
N LEU A 118 -1.12 -3.85 3.62
CA LEU A 118 -1.94 -3.75 2.41
C LEU A 118 -1.59 -2.52 1.55
N PRO A 119 -1.62 -1.27 2.08
CA PRO A 119 -1.27 -0.09 1.29
C PRO A 119 0.19 -0.09 0.83
N MET A 120 1.10 -0.62 1.66
CA MET A 120 2.52 -0.76 1.31
C MET A 120 2.73 -1.71 0.13
N SER A 121 2.03 -2.85 0.12
CA SER A 121 2.08 -3.83 -0.97
C SER A 121 1.55 -3.25 -2.28
N VAL A 122 0.45 -2.50 -2.22
CA VAL A 122 -0.10 -1.79 -3.39
C VAL A 122 0.87 -0.74 -3.91
N ALA A 123 1.49 0.05 -3.01
CA ALA A 123 2.47 1.06 -3.39
C ALA A 123 3.68 0.43 -4.08
N PHE A 124 4.25 -0.65 -3.55
CA PHE A 124 5.39 -1.32 -4.18
C PHE A 124 5.06 -1.86 -5.57
N MET A 125 3.89 -2.47 -5.76
CA MET A 125 3.50 -2.99 -7.08
C MET A 125 3.23 -1.86 -8.08
N ALA A 126 2.64 -0.75 -7.63
CA ALA A 126 2.44 0.42 -8.46
C ALA A 126 3.76 1.10 -8.86
N LEU A 127 4.75 1.12 -7.96
CA LEU A 127 6.08 1.62 -8.28
C LEU A 127 6.83 0.69 -9.26
N LEU A 128 6.70 -0.62 -9.08
CA LEU A 128 7.25 -1.60 -10.03
C LEU A 128 6.65 -1.41 -11.43
N ASP A 129 5.33 -1.25 -11.52
CA ASP A 129 4.64 -0.98 -12.78
C ASP A 129 5.15 0.33 -13.42
N ALA A 130 5.34 1.38 -12.61
CA ALA A 130 5.91 2.65 -13.08
C ALA A 130 7.33 2.53 -13.68
N PHE A 131 8.13 1.57 -13.22
CA PHE A 131 9.50 1.35 -13.73
C PHE A 131 9.55 0.44 -14.97
N VAL A 132 8.54 -0.41 -15.17
CA VAL A 132 8.52 -1.38 -16.29
C VAL A 132 7.70 -0.86 -17.48
N ALA A 133 6.78 0.08 -17.26
CA ALA A 133 5.97 0.73 -18.30
C ALA A 133 6.82 1.62 -19.24
#